data_AF-A0A2U1MIW5-F1
#
_entry.id   AF-A0A2U1MIW5-F1
#
_cell.length_a   1.000
_cell.length_b   1.000
_cell.length_c   1.000
_cell.angle_alpha   90.00
_cell.angle_beta   90.00
_cell.angle_gamma   90.00
#
_symmetry.space_group_name_H-M   'P 1'
#
loop_
_entity.id
_entity.type
_entity.pdbx_description
1 polymer ?
#
loop_
_entity_poly.entity_id
_entity_poly.type
_entity_poly.pdbx_seq_one_letter_code
_entity_poly.pdbx_strand_id
1 'polypeptide(L)' 'MCMDQKEHPSALSSFQRMMNASKGKQIAIFLDYDGTLSPIVSDPERAFMSDQQ' A
#
# COMPACT_ATOMS: atom_id res chain seq x y z
N MET A 1 10.71 31.40 3.66
CA MET A 1 10.57 30.08 3.03
C MET A 1 9.55 29.32 3.86
N CYS A 2 8.35 29.11 3.32
CA CYS A 2 7.30 28.39 4.02
C CYS A 2 7.60 26.89 3.96
N MET A 3 7.65 26.23 5.11
CA MET A 3 7.83 24.80 5.23
C MET A 3 6.53 24.11 4.78
N ASP A 4 6.42 23.72 3.51
CA ASP A 4 5.39 22.79 3.04
C ASP A 4 5.74 21.37 3.54
N GLN A 5 5.48 21.09 4.83
CA GLN A 5 5.25 19.71 5.26
C GLN A 5 3.87 19.29 4.76
N LYS A 6 3.74 19.01 3.46
CA LYS A 6 2.55 18.36 2.93
C LYS A 6 2.62 16.90 3.33
N GLU A 7 1.86 16.52 4.35
CA GLU A 7 1.59 15.11 4.63
C GLU A 7 1.10 14.45 3.33
N HIS A 8 1.77 13.37 2.94
CA HIS A 8 1.33 12.61 1.79
C HIS A 8 -0.06 12.02 2.06
N PRO A 9 -1.01 12.11 1.12
CA PRO A 9 -2.34 11.55 1.32
C PRO A 9 -2.23 10.05 1.57
N SER A 10 -2.72 9.62 2.73
CA SER A 10 -2.74 8.21 3.12
C SER A 10 -3.95 7.50 2.54
N ALA A 11 -3.70 6.49 1.70
CA ALA A 11 -4.72 5.60 1.18
C ALA A 11 -5.42 4.85 2.33
N LEU A 12 -4.69 4.48 3.38
CA LEU A 12 -5.23 3.79 4.55
C LEU A 12 -6.20 4.68 5.33
N SER A 13 -5.84 5.95 5.55
CA SER A 13 -6.73 6.92 6.21
C SER A 13 -8.01 7.18 5.41
N SER A 14 -7.97 6.97 4.09
CA SER A 14 -9.12 7.14 3.18
C SER A 14 -9.85 5.83 2.87
N PHE A 15 -9.39 4.70 3.42
CA PHE A 15 -9.85 3.37 3.03
C PHE A 15 -11.37 3.20 3.18
N GLN A 16 -11.94 3.63 4.31
CA GLN A 16 -13.38 3.53 4.54
C GLN A 16 -14.21 4.29 3.49
N ARG A 17 -13.72 5.47 3.06
CA ARG A 17 -14.39 6.27 2.04
C ARG A 17 -14.37 5.55 0.68
N MET A 18 -13.25 4.95 0.32
CA MET A 18 -13.09 4.16 -0.91
C MET A 18 -13.98 2.91 -0.91
N MET A 19 -14.05 2.20 0.21
CA MET A 19 -14.92 1.02 0.37
C MET A 19 -16.41 1.37 0.31
N ASN A 20 -16.81 2.47 0.94
CA ASN A 20 -18.20 2.94 0.87
C ASN A 20 -18.60 3.32 -0.56
N ALA A 21 -17.71 3.98 -1.31
CA ALA A 21 -17.96 4.36 -2.70
C ALA A 21 -17.99 3.17 -3.69
N SER A 22 -17.42 2.02 -3.30
CA SER A 22 -17.35 0.80 -4.11
C SER A 22 -18.39 -0.25 -3.70
N LYS A 23 -19.29 0.06 -2.75
CA LYS A 23 -20.35 -0.85 -2.29
C LYS A 23 -21.20 -1.36 -3.47
N GLY A 24 -21.34 -2.68 -3.56
CA GLY A 24 -22.08 -3.35 -4.63
C GLY A 24 -21.29 -3.57 -5.93
N LYS A 25 -20.00 -3.22 -5.96
CA LYS A 25 -19.08 -3.51 -7.06
C LYS A 25 -18.06 -4.57 -6.64
N GLN A 26 -17.56 -5.32 -7.61
CA GLN A 26 -16.38 -6.16 -7.41
C GLN A 26 -15.13 -5.27 -7.51
N ILE A 27 -14.24 -5.38 -6.53
CA ILE A 27 -13.00 -4.61 -6.45
C ILE A 27 -11.85 -5.54 -6.85
N ALA A 28 -11.07 -5.13 -7.85
CA ALA A 28 -9.78 -5.76 -8.17
C ALA A 28 -8.65 -4.93 -7.55
N ILE A 29 -7.74 -5.59 -6.84
CA ILE A 29 -6.58 -4.95 -6.22
C ILE A 29 -5.33 -5.51 -6.90
N PHE A 30 -4.47 -4.61 -7.37
CA PHE A 30 -3.17 -4.94 -7.91
C PHE A 30 -2.12 -4.34 -6.97
N LEU A 31 -1.21 -5.16 -6.48
CA LEU A 31 -0.14 -4.74 -5.57
C LEU A 31 1.19 -5.06 -6.24
N ASP A 32 2.15 -4.16 -6.09
CA ASP A 32 3.53 -4.44 -6.49
C ASP A 32 4.14 -5.48 -5.53
N TYR A 33 5.14 -6.21 -6.00
CA TYR A 33 5.77 -7.28 -5.25
C TYR A 33 6.94 -6.73 -4.41
N ASP A 34 7.92 -6.11 -5.05
CA ASP A 34 9.17 -5.70 -4.40
C ASP A 34 9.00 -4.37 -3.64
N GLY A 35 9.31 -4.37 -2.34
CA GLY A 35 9.17 -3.20 -1.46
C GLY A 35 7.73 -2.83 -1.08
N THR A 36 6.72 -3.58 -1.52
CA THR A 36 5.31 -3.45 -1.05
C THR A 36 4.86 -4.67 -0.24
N LEU A 37 5.10 -5.88 -0.73
CA LEU A 37 4.74 -7.12 0.00
C LEU A 37 5.98 -7.85 0.56
N SER A 38 7.16 -7.58 0.03
CA SER A 38 8.44 -7.96 0.64
C SER A 38 8.99 -6.81 1.50
N PRO A 39 9.79 -7.09 2.54
CA PRO A 39 10.62 -6.08 3.16
C PRO A 39 11.50 -5.40 2.10
N ILE A 40 11.70 -4.08 2.20
CA ILE A 40 12.63 -3.36 1.31
C ILE A 40 14.04 -3.93 1.57
N VAL A 41 14.51 -4.77 0.65
CA VAL A 41 15.82 -5.42 0.70
C VAL A 41 16.73 -4.83 -0.38
N SER A 42 18.02 -4.68 -0.08
CA SER A 42 19.01 -4.22 -1.05
C SER A 42 19.44 -5.32 -2.04
N ASP A 43 19.06 -6.57 -1.76
CA ASP A 43 19.35 -7.76 -2.56
C ASP A 43 18.00 -8.38 -3.01
N PRO A 44 17.61 -8.25 -4.29
CA PRO A 44 16.31 -8.69 -4.81
C PRO A 44 16.03 -10.18 -4.58
N GLU A 45 17.08 -11.02 -4.54
CA GLU A 45 16.96 -12.46 -4.32
C GLU A 45 16.55 -12.82 -2.88
N ARG A 46 16.44 -11.83 -1.98
CA ARG A 46 16.06 -12.00 -0.57
C ARG A 46 14.69 -11.43 -0.24
N ALA A 47 13.95 -10.96 -1.25
CA ALA A 47 12.61 -10.38 -1.12
C ALA A 47 11.54 -11.47 -0.91
N PHE A 48 11.71 -12.33 0.11
CA PHE A 48 10.76 -13.39 0.41
C PHE A 48 9.60 -12.86 1.25
N MET A 49 8.37 -13.19 0.87
CA MET A 49 7.21 -13.10 1.76
C MET A 49 7.37 -14.16 2.85
N SER A 50 7.33 -13.77 4.13
CA SER A 50 7.26 -14.76 5.22
C SER A 50 5.98 -15.58 5.09
N ASP A 51 6.06 -16.90 5.25
CA ASP A 51 4.86 -17.75 5.31
C ASP A 51 3.90 -17.19 6.39
N GLN A 52 2.61 -17.11 6.05
CA GLN A 52 1.56 -16.68 6.98
C GLN A 52 1.63 -17.52 8.26
N GLN A 53 1.93 -16.88 9.39
CA GLN A 53 1.58 -17.42 10.71
C GLN A 53 0.13 -17.09 11.05
#